data_AF-A0A4Q7RP17-F1
#
_entry.id   AF-A0A4Q7RP17-F1
#
_cell.length_a   1.000
_cell.length_b   1.000
_cell.length_c   1.000
_cell.angle_alpha   90.00
_cell.angle_beta   90.00
_cell.angle_gamma   90.00
#
_symmetry.space_group_name_H-M   'P 1'
#
loop_
_entity.id
_entity.type
_entity.pdbx_description
1 polymer ?
#
loop_
_entity_poly.entity_id
_entity_poly.type
_entity_poly.pdbx_seq_one_letter_code
_entity_poly.pdbx_strand_id
1 'polypeptide(L)'
;MSLETLHTDARRAALLLRRVPAHLAARLCGVDSALALAMQEWLTAPPEPDAKVPEAFTHGVGTACFALVKISVTRPLVFWAGLAAIPSFPILLALRWI
;
A
#
# COMPACT_ATOMS: atom_id res chain seq x y z
N MET A 1 -22.73 -3.85 -22.65
CA MET A 1 -22.04 -4.05 -21.37
C MET A 1 -22.96 -3.58 -20.26
N SER A 2 -23.28 -4.44 -19.29
CA SER A 2 -24.33 -4.19 -18.29
C SER A 2 -23.75 -3.51 -17.04
N LEU A 3 -24.45 -2.55 -16.44
CA LEU A 3 -23.99 -1.78 -15.26
C LEU A 3 -23.55 -2.67 -14.07
N GLU A 4 -24.20 -3.82 -13.89
CA GLU A 4 -23.86 -4.84 -12.89
C GLU A 4 -22.42 -5.39 -13.04
N THR A 5 -21.97 -5.56 -14.29
CA THR A 5 -20.60 -6.07 -14.59
C THR A 5 -19.54 -5.02 -14.25
N LEU A 6 -19.84 -3.74 -14.47
CA LEU A 6 -18.92 -2.64 -14.17
C LEU A 6 -18.73 -2.44 -12.66
N HIS A 7 -19.78 -2.60 -11.86
CA HIS A 7 -19.67 -2.54 -10.39
C HIS A 7 -18.84 -3.70 -9.80
N THR A 8 -18.97 -4.89 -10.38
CA THR A 8 -18.22 -6.07 -9.95
C THR A 8 -16.74 -5.94 -10.30
N ASP A 9 -16.43 -5.45 -11.50
CA ASP A 9 -15.04 -5.17 -11.90
C ASP A 9 -14.44 -4.01 -11.11
N ALA A 10 -15.19 -2.94 -10.82
CA ALA A 10 -14.70 -1.85 -9.99
C ALA A 10 -14.35 -2.33 -8.57
N ARG A 11 -15.15 -3.24 -7.98
CA ARG A 11 -14.83 -3.86 -6.69
C ARG A 11 -13.60 -4.76 -6.77
N ARG A 12 -13.45 -5.56 -7.83
CA ARG A 12 -12.24 -6.38 -8.03
C ARG A 12 -11.00 -5.53 -8.25
N ALA A 13 -11.09 -4.49 -9.07
CA ALA A 13 -10.02 -3.53 -9.29
C ALA A 13 -9.64 -2.84 -7.99
N ALA A 14 -10.62 -2.44 -7.16
CA ALA A 14 -10.36 -1.87 -5.84
C ALA A 14 -9.67 -2.86 -4.89
N LEU A 15 -10.03 -4.14 -4.91
CA LEU A 15 -9.35 -5.19 -4.13
C LEU A 15 -7.92 -5.46 -4.62
N LEU A 16 -7.70 -5.43 -5.94
CA LEU A 16 -6.36 -5.56 -6.52
C LEU A 16 -5.50 -4.34 -6.19
N LEU A 17 -6.04 -3.13 -6.33
CA LEU A 17 -5.41 -1.87 -5.94
C LEU A 17 -5.05 -1.82 -4.45
N ARG A 18 -5.76 -2.56 -3.60
CA ARG A 18 -5.39 -2.70 -2.18
C ARG A 18 -4.14 -3.55 -1.99
N ARG A 19 -3.86 -4.56 -2.82
CA ARG A 19 -2.70 -5.46 -2.67
C ARG A 19 -1.40 -4.91 -3.28
N VAL A 20 -1.51 -4.03 -4.27
CA VAL A 20 -0.35 -3.40 -4.93
C VAL A 20 0.57 -2.62 -3.96
N PRO A 21 0.06 -1.82 -3.00
CA PRO A 21 0.87 -1.10 -2.04
C PRO A 21 1.73 -1.97 -1.14
N ALA A 22 1.25 -3.15 -0.72
CA ALA A 22 2.02 -4.05 0.14
C ALA A 22 3.26 -4.61 -0.59
N HIS A 23 3.10 -5.00 -1.85
CA HIS A 23 4.23 -5.41 -2.67
C HIS A 23 5.22 -4.27 -2.97
N LEU A 24 4.71 -3.05 -3.20
CA LEU A 24 5.57 -1.88 -3.38
C LEU A 24 6.32 -1.51 -2.09
N ALA A 25 5.65 -1.53 -0.94
CA ALA A 25 6.28 -1.30 0.36
C ALA A 25 7.35 -2.34 0.67
N ALA A 26 7.09 -3.62 0.37
CA ALA A 26 8.08 -4.69 0.49
C ALA A 26 9.33 -4.39 -0.33
N ARG A 27 9.16 -4.00 -1.60
CA ARG A 27 10.28 -3.65 -2.49
C ARG A 27 11.03 -2.40 -2.04
N LEU A 28 10.32 -1.36 -1.61
CA LEU A 28 10.93 -0.11 -1.15
C LEU A 28 11.71 -0.29 0.16
N CYS A 29 11.22 -1.14 1.06
CA CYS A 29 11.87 -1.42 2.34
C CYS A 29 12.87 -2.58 2.29
N GLY A 30 12.99 -3.29 1.16
CA GLY A 30 13.86 -4.47 1.05
C GLY A 30 13.42 -5.64 1.94
N VAL A 31 12.13 -5.72 2.24
CA VAL A 31 11.52 -6.73 3.12
C VAL A 31 10.86 -7.82 2.27
N ASP A 32 10.77 -9.05 2.78
CA ASP A 32 10.07 -10.14 2.10
C ASP A 32 8.61 -9.76 1.80
N SER A 33 8.20 -9.96 0.56
CA SER A 33 6.82 -9.77 0.10
C SER A 33 5.80 -10.61 0.87
N ALA A 34 6.18 -11.79 1.37
CA ALA A 34 5.32 -12.61 2.21
C ALA A 34 5.06 -11.94 3.56
N LEU A 35 6.07 -11.28 4.14
CA LEU A 35 5.92 -10.54 5.39
C LEU A 35 5.04 -9.31 5.21
N ALA A 36 5.21 -8.56 4.11
CA ALA A 36 4.37 -7.40 3.81
C ALA A 36 2.90 -7.76 3.56
N LEU A 37 2.65 -8.92 2.94
CA LEU A 37 1.29 -9.43 2.76
C LEU A 37 0.67 -9.82 4.12
N ALA A 38 1.42 -10.49 4.99
CA ALA A 38 0.98 -10.80 6.34
C ALA A 38 0.66 -9.54 7.17
N MET A 39 1.46 -8.48 7.03
CA MET A 39 1.17 -7.17 7.64
C MET A 39 -0.14 -6.58 7.12
N GLN A 40 -0.38 -6.67 5.82
CA GLN A 40 -1.60 -6.16 5.20
C GLN A 40 -2.83 -6.93 5.69
N GLU A 41 -2.76 -8.26 5.70
CA GLU A 41 -3.84 -9.10 6.20
C GLU A 41 -4.16 -8.78 7.65
N TRP A 42 -3.13 -8.66 8.50
CA TRP A 42 -3.27 -8.26 9.90
C TRP A 42 -3.94 -6.87 10.06
N LEU A 43 -3.57 -5.89 9.22
CA LEU A 43 -4.17 -4.55 9.24
C LEU A 43 -5.60 -4.49 8.70
N THR A 44 -6.00 -5.45 7.87
CA THR A 44 -7.36 -5.53 7.30
C THR A 44 -8.28 -6.48 8.06
N ALA A 45 -7.74 -7.27 8.98
CA ALA A 45 -8.52 -8.11 9.88
C ALA A 45 -9.41 -7.26 10.80
N PRO A 46 -10.55 -7.79 11.28
CA PRO A 46 -11.39 -7.11 12.25
C PRO A 46 -10.57 -6.72 13.49
N PRO A 47 -10.78 -5.54 14.07
CA PRO A 47 -10.01 -5.10 15.24
C PRO A 47 -10.29 -6.01 16.43
N GLU A 48 -9.33 -6.85 16.78
CA GLU A 48 -9.34 -7.61 18.02
C GLU A 48 -8.82 -6.70 19.15
N PRO A 49 -9.54 -6.56 20.28
CA PRO A 49 -9.23 -5.56 21.31
C PRO A 49 -7.88 -5.75 21.99
N ASP A 50 -7.23 -6.90 21.81
CA ASP A 50 -5.92 -7.22 22.41
C ASP A 50 -4.90 -7.73 21.37
N ALA A 51 -5.12 -7.44 20.08
CA ALA A 51 -4.21 -7.81 19.01
C ALA A 51 -2.87 -7.05 19.16
N LYS A 52 -1.89 -7.68 19.81
CA LYS A 52 -0.52 -7.20 19.83
C LYS A 52 0.08 -7.31 18.43
N VAL A 53 0.72 -6.23 17.98
CA VAL A 53 1.47 -6.21 16.72
C VAL A 53 2.57 -7.27 16.82
N PRO A 54 2.65 -8.23 15.88
CA PRO A 54 3.70 -9.24 15.86
C PRO A 54 5.11 -8.63 15.90
N GLU A 55 6.02 -9.22 16.68
CA GLU A 55 7.41 -8.70 16.82
C GLU A 55 8.17 -8.65 15.49
N ALA A 56 7.84 -9.56 14.57
CA ALA A 56 8.36 -9.56 13.21
C ALA A 56 8.06 -8.25 12.43
N PHE A 57 7.04 -7.49 12.86
CA PHE A 57 6.67 -6.20 12.25
C PHE A 57 7.31 -5.01 12.98
N THR A 58 7.79 -5.19 14.21
CA THR A 58 8.30 -4.12 15.08
C THR A 58 9.82 -4.11 15.21
N HIS A 59 10.53 -5.00 14.51
CA HIS A 59 12.00 -5.03 14.50
C HIS A 59 12.62 -4.58 13.18
N GLY A 60 13.66 -3.75 13.30
CA GLY A 60 14.48 -3.27 12.18
C GLY A 60 13.67 -2.61 11.07
N VAL A 61 13.99 -2.95 9.82
CA VAL A 61 13.36 -2.40 8.60
C VAL A 61 11.87 -2.76 8.49
N GLY A 62 11.41 -3.77 9.25
CA GLY A 62 10.01 -4.16 9.35
C GLY A 62 9.10 -3.05 9.89
N THR A 63 9.59 -2.18 10.78
CA THR A 63 8.81 -1.06 11.32
C THR A 63 8.43 -0.04 10.25
N ALA A 64 9.39 0.32 9.40
CA ALA A 64 9.16 1.25 8.28
C ALA A 64 8.19 0.64 7.26
N CYS A 65 8.35 -0.64 6.94
CA CYS A 65 7.44 -1.37 6.07
C CYS A 65 6.02 -1.41 6.66
N PHE A 66 5.88 -1.73 7.95
CA PHE A 66 4.59 -1.77 8.64
C PHE A 66 3.88 -0.41 8.62
N ALA A 67 4.61 0.69 8.85
CA ALA A 67 4.06 2.04 8.78
C ALA A 67 3.56 2.39 7.38
N LEU A 68 4.32 2.05 6.33
CA LEU A 68 3.93 2.25 4.93
C LEU A 68 2.69 1.43 4.57
N VAL A 69 2.64 0.14 4.95
CA VAL A 69 1.48 -0.72 4.74
C VAL A 69 0.27 -0.18 5.49
N LYS A 70 0.43 0.28 6.74
CA LYS A 70 -0.64 0.92 7.53
C LYS A 70 -1.19 2.17 6.86
N ILE A 71 -0.33 3.05 6.34
CA ILE A 71 -0.76 4.25 5.60
C ILE A 71 -1.50 3.84 4.32
N SER A 72 -1.02 2.81 3.63
CA SER A 72 -1.67 2.32 2.41
C SER A 72 -3.08 1.76 2.65
N VAL A 73 -3.31 1.12 3.81
CA VAL A 73 -4.61 0.55 4.18
C VAL A 73 -5.56 1.63 4.70
N THR A 74 -5.08 2.53 5.55
CA THR A 74 -5.91 3.57 6.19
C THR A 74 -6.17 4.78 5.31
N ARG A 75 -5.19 5.18 4.49
CA ARG A 75 -5.24 6.36 3.62
C ARG A 75 -4.62 6.07 2.24
N PRO A 76 -5.24 5.20 1.43
CA PRO A 76 -4.71 4.81 0.12
C PRO A 76 -4.47 6.02 -0.80
N LEU A 77 -5.34 7.04 -0.73
CA LEU A 77 -5.20 8.29 -1.49
C LEU A 77 -3.87 9.02 -1.22
N VAL A 78 -3.44 9.06 0.05
CA VAL A 78 -2.19 9.72 0.44
C VAL A 78 -0.98 8.93 -0.06
N PHE A 79 -1.06 7.60 -0.02
CA PHE A 79 -0.02 6.72 -0.57
C PHE A 79 0.16 6.93 -2.09
N TRP A 80 -0.95 6.92 -2.85
CA TRP A 80 -0.90 7.14 -4.30
C TRP A 80 -0.47 8.56 -4.67
N ALA A 81 -0.90 9.58 -3.92
CA ALA A 81 -0.44 10.95 -4.12
C ALA A 81 1.08 11.09 -3.89
N GLY A 82 1.61 10.47 -2.83
CA GLY A 82 3.05 10.42 -2.59
C GLY A 82 3.81 9.69 -3.69
N LEU A 83 3.27 8.57 -4.18
CA LEU A 83 3.87 7.82 -5.28
C LEU A 83 3.89 8.63 -6.59
N ALA A 84 2.83 9.37 -6.90
CA ALA A 84 2.76 10.26 -8.05
C ALA A 84 3.67 11.50 -7.93
N ALA A 85 3.98 11.93 -6.69
CA ALA A 85 4.87 13.06 -6.44
C ALA A 85 6.33 12.75 -6.79
N ILE A 86 6.76 11.49 -6.71
CA ILE A 86 8.13 11.07 -7.03
C ILE A 86 8.50 11.36 -8.50
N PRO A 87 7.72 10.90 -9.51
CA PRO A 87 7.99 11.24 -10.91
C PRO A 87 7.52 12.64 -11.30
N SER A 88 6.62 13.29 -10.54
CA SER A 88 6.17 14.63 -10.89
C SER A 88 7.31 15.65 -10.82
N PHE A 89 8.24 15.50 -9.88
CA PHE A 89 9.40 16.39 -9.77
C PHE A 89 10.29 16.37 -11.03
N PRO A 90 10.80 15.22 -11.53
CA PRO A 90 11.59 15.20 -12.76
C PRO A 90 10.78 15.59 -14.00
N ILE A 91 9.47 15.32 -14.06
CA ILE A 91 8.60 15.75 -15.17
C ILE A 91 8.47 17.27 -15.19
N LEU A 92 8.18 17.89 -14.05
CA LEU A 92 8.10 19.36 -13.92
C LEU A 92 9.45 20.01 -14.24
N LEU A 93 10.55 19.38 -13.83
CA LEU A 93 11.89 19.84 -14.20
C LEU A 93 12.09 19.74 -15.72
N ALA A 94 11.79 18.60 -16.35
CA ALA A 94 11.94 18.42 -17.80
C ALA A 94 11.09 19.42 -18.60
N LEU A 95 9.84 19.66 -18.19
CA LEU A 95 8.94 20.65 -18.80
C LEU A 95 9.45 22.10 -18.65
N ARG A 96 10.22 22.40 -17.60
CA ARG A 96 10.85 23.73 -17.44
C ARG A 96 11.97 23.97 -18.47
N TRP A 97 12.63 22.92 -18.93
CA TRP A 97 13.76 22.99 -19.85
C TRP A 97 13.37 22.89 -21.34
N ILE A 98 12.06 22.78 -21.63
CA ILE A 98 11.46 22.83 -22.97
C ILE A 98 10.91 24.25 -23.19
#